data_AF-A0A3P8DHU0-F1
#
_entry.id   AF-A0A3P8DHU0-F1
#
_cell.length_a   1.000
_cell.length_b   1.000
_cell.length_c   1.000
_cell.angle_alpha   90.00
_cell.angle_beta   90.00
_cell.angle_gamma   90.00
#
_symmetry.space_group_name_H-M   'P 1'
#
loop_
_entity.id
_entity.type
_entity.pdbx_description
1 polymer ?
#
loop_
_entity_poly.entity_id
_entity_poly.type
_entity_poly.pdbx_seq_one_letter_code
_entity_poly.pdbx_strand_id
1 'polypeptide(L)'
;MVAKMKLKLKKHWTTGRISQNFNTAFLRDTDKLNKFKITLSNKFQAFHDILDGEETTKESSWKGIKEAITSTCHEVLIYKKHRHKEWITVDTLDETQKRRNKKVAINISRTRAKKA
;
A
#
# COMPACT_ATOMS: atom_id res chain seq x y z
N MET A 1 26.17 25.54 3.72
CA MET A 1 26.03 25.45 2.24
C MET A 1 24.96 24.41 1.94
N VAL A 2 23.90 24.74 1.20
CA VAL A 2 22.81 23.78 0.88
C VAL A 2 23.04 23.27 -0.55
N ALA A 3 23.45 22.01 -0.69
CA ALA A 3 23.74 21.39 -1.98
C ALA A 3 22.44 21.00 -2.69
N LYS A 4 22.21 21.51 -3.90
CA LYS A 4 21.01 21.25 -4.71
C LYS A 4 21.27 20.08 -5.65
N MET A 5 20.86 18.88 -5.28
CA MET A 5 21.00 17.68 -6.12
C MET A 5 19.77 17.45 -7.02
N LYS A 6 20.01 17.14 -8.30
CA LYS A 6 18.97 16.85 -9.31
C LYS A 6 19.03 15.37 -9.69
N LEU A 7 18.10 14.56 -9.19
CA LEU A 7 18.09 13.10 -9.39
C LEU A 7 17.18 12.72 -10.59
N LYS A 8 17.68 11.91 -11.53
CA LYS A 8 16.88 11.30 -12.60
C LYS A 8 16.67 9.81 -12.29
N LEU A 9 15.46 9.44 -11.82
CA LEU A 9 15.10 8.05 -11.53
C LEU A 9 14.56 7.35 -12.78
N LYS A 10 15.18 6.22 -13.16
CA LYS A 10 14.68 5.33 -14.23
C LYS A 10 13.60 4.43 -13.63
N LYS A 11 12.37 4.52 -14.14
CA LYS A 11 11.23 3.73 -13.66
C LYS A 11 11.47 2.26 -14.02
N HIS A 12 11.42 1.38 -13.02
CA HIS A 12 11.38 -0.06 -13.20
C HIS A 12 10.12 -0.55 -12.49
N TRP A 13 9.35 -1.39 -13.17
CA TRP A 13 8.08 -1.91 -12.68
C TRP A 13 8.41 -3.17 -11.90
N THR A 14 8.58 -3.05 -10.59
CA THR A 14 8.73 -4.23 -9.73
C THR A 14 7.35 -4.82 -9.47
N THR A 15 7.14 -6.04 -9.93
CA THR A 15 5.91 -6.81 -9.70
C THR A 15 5.60 -6.89 -8.21
N GLY A 16 4.44 -6.32 -7.83
CA GLY A 16 3.64 -6.81 -6.72
C GLY A 16 4.16 -6.56 -5.31
N ARG A 17 4.56 -5.34 -4.95
CA ARG A 17 4.42 -4.91 -3.56
C ARG A 17 2.97 -4.46 -3.40
N ILE A 18 2.19 -5.13 -2.56
CA ILE A 18 0.86 -4.64 -2.16
C ILE A 18 1.09 -3.22 -1.66
N SER A 19 0.68 -2.22 -2.45
CA SER A 19 0.76 -0.82 -2.05
C SER A 19 -0.11 -0.72 -0.80
N GLN A 20 0.52 -0.73 0.37
CA GLN A 20 -0.18 -0.51 1.63
C GLN A 20 -0.76 0.90 1.56
N ASN A 21 -2.07 0.98 1.33
CA ASN A 21 -2.76 2.25 1.24
C ASN A 21 -2.84 2.84 2.65
N PHE A 22 -1.95 3.78 2.92
CA PHE A 22 -1.99 4.60 4.12
C PHE A 22 -3.26 5.45 4.14
N ASN A 23 -3.83 5.66 5.33
CA ASN A 23 -4.99 6.52 5.46
C ASN A 23 -4.58 8.00 5.29
N THR A 24 -4.88 8.59 4.13
CA THR A 24 -4.60 10.00 3.84
C THR A 24 -5.41 10.98 4.69
N ALA A 25 -6.46 10.53 5.39
CA ALA A 25 -7.22 11.37 6.32
C ALA A 25 -6.35 11.91 7.47
N PHE A 26 -5.30 11.18 7.85
CA PHE A 26 -4.35 11.61 8.88
C PHE A 26 -3.61 12.90 8.50
N LEU A 27 -3.35 13.10 7.21
CA LEU A 27 -2.65 14.27 6.69
C LEU A 27 -3.56 15.51 6.53
N ARG A 28 -4.88 15.36 6.73
CA ARG A 28 -5.82 16.49 6.68
C ARG A 28 -5.85 17.31 7.97
N ASP A 29 -5.40 16.71 9.06
CA ASP A 29 -5.28 17.34 10.37
C ASP A 29 -3.91 18.03 10.45
N THR A 30 -3.92 19.35 10.61
CA THR A 30 -2.72 20.19 10.59
C THR A 30 -1.75 19.84 11.70
N ASP A 31 -2.24 19.53 12.90
CA ASP A 31 -1.41 19.22 14.06
C ASP A 31 -0.74 17.86 13.89
N LYS A 32 -1.50 16.88 13.40
CA LYS A 32 -0.98 15.55 13.05
C LYS A 32 0.04 15.60 11.91
N LEU A 33 -0.21 16.44 10.90
CA LEU A 33 0.73 16.65 9.81
C LEU A 33 2.04 17.28 10.30
N ASN A 34 1.96 18.28 11.19
CA ASN A 34 3.15 18.91 11.76
C ASN A 34 3.93 17.93 12.63
N LYS A 35 3.24 17.11 13.44
CA LYS A 35 3.88 16.03 14.21
C LYS A 35 4.59 15.03 13.29
N PHE A 36 3.95 14.61 12.19
CA PHE A 36 4.59 13.75 11.19
C PHE A 36 5.87 14.36 10.62
N LYS A 37 5.83 15.64 10.23
CA LYS A 37 7.00 16.36 9.71
C LYS A 37 8.15 16.38 10.72
N ILE A 38 7.87 16.71 11.98
CA ILE A 38 8.88 16.76 13.05
C ILE A 38 9.49 15.37 13.28
N THR A 39 8.66 14.33 13.42
CA THR A 39 9.15 12.96 13.62
C THR A 39 10.02 12.49 12.46
N LEU A 40 9.61 12.79 11.21
CA LEU A 40 10.38 12.44 10.03
C LEU A 40 11.72 13.18 9.99
N SER A 41 11.72 14.48 10.26
CA SER A 41 12.93 15.31 10.31
C SER A 41 13.92 14.81 11.36
N ASN A 42 13.44 14.50 12.57
CA ASN A 42 14.27 14.00 13.66
C ASN A 42 14.91 12.65 13.30
N LYS A 43 14.13 11.72 12.71
CA LYS A 43 14.66 10.43 12.25
C LYS A 43 15.68 10.62 11.14
N PHE A 44 15.38 11.47 10.15
CA PHE A 44 16.29 11.71 9.04
C PHE A 44 17.62 12.33 9.49
N GLN A 45 17.59 13.22 10.49
CA GLN A 45 18.81 13.76 11.09
C GLN A 45 19.64 12.65 11.75
N ALA A 46 19.03 11.81 12.58
CA ALA A 46 19.73 10.67 13.18
C ALA A 46 20.32 9.72 12.13
N PHE A 47 19.63 9.51 10.99
CA PHE A 47 20.17 8.73 9.88
C PHE A 47 21.35 9.43 9.18
N HIS A 48 21.32 10.75 9.04
CA HIS A 48 22.44 11.51 8.48
C HIS A 48 23.68 11.42 9.37
N ASP A 49 23.50 11.55 10.69
CA ASP A 49 24.58 11.46 11.67
C ASP A 49 25.23 10.05 11.65
N ILE A 50 24.43 9.00 11.38
CA ILE A 50 24.92 7.62 11.20
C ILE A 50 25.68 7.47 9.87
N LEU A 51 25.16 8.03 8.77
CA LEU A 51 25.75 7.89 7.44
C LEU A 51 27.03 8.70 7.23
N ASP A 52 27.20 9.83 7.93
CA ASP A 52 28.43 10.62 7.89
C ASP A 52 29.61 9.91 8.57
N GLY A 53 29.35 8.96 9.48
CA GLY A 53 30.37 8.21 10.22
C GLY A 53 30.82 6.89 9.57
N GLU A 54 30.05 6.37 8.61
CA GLU A 54 30.30 5.08 7.96
C GLU A 54 30.58 5.33 6.48
N GLU A 55 31.70 4.80 5.95
CA GLU A 55 32.09 4.90 4.53
C GLU A 55 31.13 4.06 3.66
N THR A 56 29.90 4.55 3.57
CA THR A 56 28.75 3.81 3.09
C THR A 56 28.60 4.02 1.61
N THR A 57 28.45 2.91 0.89
CA THR A 57 28.12 2.96 -0.53
C THR A 57 26.79 3.70 -0.73
N LYS A 58 26.69 4.47 -1.80
CA LYS A 58 25.49 5.27 -2.14
C LYS A 58 24.17 4.46 -2.17
N GLU A 59 24.27 3.15 -2.32
CA GLU A 59 23.14 2.23 -2.32
C GLU A 59 22.64 1.90 -0.91
N SER A 60 23.53 1.73 0.08
CA SER A 60 23.13 1.47 1.47
C SER A 60 22.51 2.71 2.11
N SER A 61 23.02 3.91 1.81
CA SER A 61 22.41 5.18 2.25
C SER A 61 21.01 5.36 1.66
N TRP A 62 20.82 5.07 0.37
CA TRP A 62 19.49 5.11 -0.25
C TRP A 62 18.52 4.10 0.35
N LYS A 63 19.00 2.91 0.73
CA LYS A 63 18.22 1.90 1.44
C LYS A 63 17.76 2.40 2.82
N GLY A 64 18.68 2.97 3.61
CA GLY A 64 18.38 3.53 4.93
C GLY A 64 17.32 4.63 4.88
N ILE A 65 17.43 5.56 3.92
CA ILE A 65 16.42 6.62 3.70
C ILE A 65 15.03 6.02 3.40
N LYS A 66 14.97 5.01 2.53
CA LYS A 66 13.70 4.37 2.17
C LYS A 66 13.07 3.67 3.38
N GLU A 67 13.87 3.04 4.23
CA GLU A 67 13.43 2.39 5.46
C GLU A 67 12.94 3.40 6.51
N ALA A 68 13.66 4.50 6.71
CA ALA A 68 13.27 5.59 7.60
C ALA A 68 11.89 6.18 7.28
N ILE A 69 11.66 6.48 5.99
CA ILE A 69 10.38 6.99 5.50
C ILE A 69 9.28 5.96 5.71
N THR A 70 9.56 4.69 5.37
CA THR A 70 8.59 3.59 5.51
C THR A 70 8.17 3.39 6.96
N SER A 71 9.14 3.32 7.89
CA SER A 71 8.92 3.19 9.34
C SER A 71 8.09 4.36 9.88
N THR A 72 8.43 5.60 9.52
CA THR A 72 7.70 6.78 10.00
C THR A 72 6.26 6.80 9.48
N CYS A 73 6.05 6.41 8.22
CA CYS A 73 4.71 6.21 7.67
C CYS A 73 3.94 5.12 8.43
N HIS A 74 4.55 4.01 8.82
CA HIS A 74 3.89 2.96 9.60
C HIS A 74 3.51 3.39 11.01
N GLU A 75 4.38 4.14 11.69
CA GLU A 75 4.13 4.63 13.06
C GLU A 75 3.05 5.71 13.13
N VAL A 76 3.01 6.58 12.12
CA VAL A 76 2.19 7.78 12.15
C VAL A 76 0.93 7.64 11.31
N LEU A 77 1.03 7.02 10.13
CA LEU A 77 -0.13 6.76 9.28
C LEU A 77 -0.74 5.42 9.69
N ILE A 78 -1.88 5.51 10.37
CA ILE A 78 -2.72 4.34 10.66
C ILE A 78 -3.03 3.64 9.33
N TYR A 79 -2.61 2.38 9.21
CA TYR A 79 -3.00 1.54 8.09
C TYR A 79 -4.51 1.61 7.91
N LYS A 80 -4.99 1.85 6.69
CA LYS A 80 -6.35 1.44 6.40
C LYS A 80 -6.36 -0.08 6.57
N LYS A 81 -6.91 -0.57 7.68
CA LYS A 81 -7.42 -1.94 7.72
C LYS A 81 -8.27 -2.04 6.46
N HIS A 82 -7.91 -2.95 5.55
CA HIS A 82 -8.86 -3.40 4.56
C HIS A 82 -10.04 -3.89 5.40
N ARG A 83 -11.07 -3.06 5.53
CA ARG A 83 -12.33 -3.49 6.13
C ARG A 83 -12.73 -4.64 5.24
N HIS A 84 -12.61 -5.85 5.77
CA HIS A 84 -13.31 -6.97 5.19
C HIS A 84 -14.75 -6.49 5.10
N LYS A 85 -15.27 -6.45 3.88
CA LYS A 85 -16.66 -6.09 3.67
C LYS A 85 -17.45 -7.20 4.34
N GLU A 86 -18.02 -6.94 5.51
CA GLU A 86 -18.82 -7.93 6.27
C GLU A 86 -19.97 -8.49 5.42
N TRP A 87 -20.44 -7.74 4.41
CA TRP A 87 -21.43 -8.22 3.45
C TRP A 87 -20.92 -9.28 2.48
N ILE A 88 -19.62 -9.56 2.45
CA ILE A 88 -19.02 -10.68 1.71
C ILE A 88 -18.72 -11.80 2.72
N THR A 89 -19.78 -12.33 3.33
CA THR A 89 -19.69 -13.58 4.11
C THR A 89 -19.54 -14.78 3.18
N VAL A 90 -18.96 -15.87 3.70
CA VAL A 90 -18.88 -17.16 2.99
C VAL A 90 -20.29 -17.62 2.55
N ASP A 91 -21.29 -17.40 3.39
CA ASP A 91 -22.70 -17.73 3.08
C ASP A 91 -23.24 -16.94 1.89
N THR A 92 -22.90 -15.65 1.77
CA THR A 92 -23.30 -14.82 0.62
C THR A 92 -22.64 -15.29 -0.68
N LEU A 93 -21.38 -15.74 -0.60
CA LEU A 93 -20.66 -16.30 -1.73
C LEU A 93 -21.26 -17.65 -2.18
N ASP A 94 -21.60 -18.51 -1.22
CA ASP A 94 -22.26 -19.80 -1.46
C ASP A 94 -23.64 -19.63 -2.12
N GLU A 95 -24.47 -18.70 -1.61
CA GLU A 95 -25.77 -18.38 -2.23
C GLU A 95 -25.63 -17.81 -3.64
N THR A 96 -24.59 -17.02 -3.90
CA THR A 96 -24.29 -16.53 -5.25
C THR A 96 -23.91 -17.68 -6.19
N GLN A 97 -23.12 -18.64 -5.71
CA GLN A 97 -22.71 -19.80 -6.50
C GLN A 97 -23.89 -20.74 -6.78
N LYS A 98 -24.76 -20.98 -5.80
CA LYS A 98 -26.02 -21.74 -5.98
C LYS A 98 -26.90 -21.12 -7.07
N ARG A 99 -27.06 -19.79 -7.07
CA ARG A 99 -27.84 -19.08 -8.12
C ARG A 99 -27.21 -19.24 -9.50
N ARG A 100 -25.89 -19.21 -9.61
CA ARG A 100 -25.17 -19.44 -10.88
C ARG A 100 -25.39 -20.86 -11.41
N ASN A 101 -25.28 -21.87 -10.55
CA ASN A 101 -25.50 -23.27 -10.93
C ASN A 101 -26.93 -23.52 -11.41
N LYS A 102 -27.93 -22.96 -10.72
CA LYS A 102 -29.34 -23.00 -11.17
C LYS A 102 -29.53 -22.35 -12.54
N LYS A 103 -28.90 -21.19 -12.78
CA LYS A 103 -28.97 -20.49 -14.07
C LYS A 103 -28.37 -21.32 -15.20
N VAL A 104 -27.25 -22.02 -14.97
CA VAL A 104 -26.63 -22.90 -15.96
C VAL A 104 -27.55 -24.07 -16.32
N ALA A 105 -28.14 -24.74 -15.32
CA ALA A 105 -29.07 -25.84 -15.54
C ALA A 105 -30.28 -25.44 -16.41
N ILE A 106 -30.87 -24.28 -16.13
CA ILE A 106 -31.99 -23.72 -16.92
C ILE A 106 -31.55 -23.40 -18.36
N ASN A 107 -30.35 -22.88 -18.54
CA ASN A 107 -29.87 -22.52 -19.87
C ASN A 107 -29.58 -23.78 -20.73
N ILE A 108 -29.07 -24.84 -20.11
CA ILE A 108 -28.87 -26.14 -20.75
C ILE A 108 -30.21 -26.74 -21.18
N SER A 109 -31.23 -26.74 -20.30
CA SER A 109 -32.55 -27.29 -20.65
C SER A 109 -33.23 -26.52 -21.79
N ARG A 110 -33.16 -25.19 -21.79
CA ARG A 110 -33.64 -24.34 -22.91
C ARG A 110 -32.90 -24.59 -24.21
N THR A 111 -31.58 -24.79 -24.16
CA THR A 111 -30.77 -25.08 -25.35
C THR A 111 -31.11 -26.44 -25.94
N ARG A 112 -31.38 -27.44 -25.10
CA ARG A 112 -31.82 -28.78 -25.53
C ARG A 112 -33.22 -28.75 -26.16
N ALA A 113 -34.16 -28.02 -25.57
CA ALA A 113 -35.51 -27.88 -26.11
C ALA A 113 -35.56 -27.13 -27.45
N LYS A 114 -34.59 -26.24 -27.74
CA LYS A 114 -34.46 -25.56 -29.04
C LYS A 114 -33.79 -26.40 -30.14
N LYS A 115 -33.14 -27.51 -29.76
CA LYS A 115 -32.48 -28.43 -30.70
C LYS A 115 -33.36 -29.62 -31.09
N ALA A 116 -34.49 -29.80 -30.42
CA ALA A 116 -35.57 -30.72 -30.80
C ALA A 116 -36.56 -29.97 -31.70
#